data_AF-A0A920JGU9-F1
#
_entry.id   AF-A0A920JGU9-F1
#
_cell.length_a   1.000
_cell.length_b   1.000
_cell.length_c   1.000
_cell.angle_alpha   90.00
_cell.angle_beta   90.00
_cell.angle_gamma   90.00
#
_symmetry.space_group_name_H-M   'P 1'
#
loop_
_entity.id
_entity.type
_entity.pdbx_description
1 polymer ?
#
loop_
_entity_poly.entity_id
_entity_poly.type
_entity_poly.pdbx_seq_one_letter_code
_entity_poly.pdbx_strand_id
1 'polypeptide(L)' 'MRQRIMIAMALQCNPSLLIADEPTTALDVTIQAQILDLMMDLKEKRKDAAILLITHDLAVIAETVIG' A
#
# COMPACT_ATOMS: atom_id res chain seq x y z
N MET A 1 10.10 4.19 7.76
CA MET A 1 10.70 5.00 6.66
C MET A 1 11.05 4.18 5.43
N ARG A 2 11.60 2.96 5.56
CA ARG A 2 11.98 2.11 4.40
C ARG A 2 10.81 1.78 3.46
N GLN A 3 9.64 1.37 3.99
CA GLN A 3 8.45 1.12 3.17
C GLN A 3 8.08 2.30 2.25
N ARG A 4 8.04 3.52 2.80
CA ARG A 4 7.66 4.72 2.03
C ARG A 4 8.59 5.00 0.86
N ILE A 5 9.90 4.79 1.05
CA ILE A 5 10.90 4.93 -0.01
C ILE A 5 10.67 3.86 -1.09
N MET A 6 10.43 2.60 -0.70
CA MET A 6 10.16 1.53 -1.65
C MET A 6 8.90 1.77 -2.48
N ILE A 7 7.81 2.22 -1.84
CA ILE A 7 6.57 2.59 -2.52
C ILE A 7 6.82 3.72 -3.53
N ALA A 8 7.55 4.76 -3.14
CA ALA A 8 7.90 5.85 -4.04
C ALA A 8 8.72 5.36 -5.25
N MET A 9 9.72 4.51 -5.03
CA MET A 9 10.52 3.91 -6.11
C MET A 9 9.66 3.07 -7.06
N ALA A 10 8.76 2.24 -6.53
CA ALA A 10 7.88 1.42 -7.35
C ALA A 10 6.90 2.26 -8.18
N LEU A 11 6.42 3.38 -7.64
CA LEU A 11 5.48 4.27 -8.31
C LEU A 11 6.12 5.22 -9.31
N GLN A 12 7.44 5.42 -9.26
CA GLN A 12 8.18 6.33 -10.15
C GLN A 12 8.04 5.95 -11.64
N CYS A 13 7.90 4.65 -11.93
CA CYS A 13 7.77 4.14 -13.29
C CYS A 13 6.34 4.24 -13.86
N ASN A 14 5.43 4.93 -13.17
CA ASN A 14 4.01 5.00 -13.51
C ASN A 14 3.39 3.62 -13.84
N PRO A 15 3.53 2.61 -12.96
CA PRO A 15 3.04 1.28 -13.25
C PRO A 15 1.50 1.28 -13.36
N SER A 16 0.97 0.49 -14.29
CA SER A 16 -0.47 0.18 -14.36
C SER A 16 -0.90 -0.85 -13.31
N LEU A 17 0.05 -1.61 -12.74
CA LEU A 17 -0.17 -2.56 -11.66
C LEU A 17 0.99 -2.51 -10.67
N LEU A 18 0.69 -2.27 -9.40
CA LEU A 18 1.61 -2.41 -8.28
C LEU A 18 1.29 -3.69 -7.52
N ILE A 19 2.24 -4.61 -7.42
CA ILE A 19 2.14 -5.81 -6.60
C ILE A 19 2.90 -5.55 -5.30
N ALA A 20 2.21 -5.66 -4.17
CA ALA A 20 2.76 -5.42 -2.85
C ALA A 20 2.66 -6.71 -2.04
N ASP A 21 3.79 -7.41 -1.93
CA ASP A 21 3.92 -8.66 -1.18
C ASP A 21 4.32 -8.37 0.27
N GLU A 22 3.38 -8.57 1.19
CA GLU A 22 3.47 -8.22 2.60
C GLU A 22 4.13 -6.85 2.88
N PRO A 23 3.63 -5.74 2.30
CA PRO A 23 4.32 -4.45 2.34
C PRO A 23 4.40 -3.85 3.74
N THR A 24 3.59 -4.33 4.67
CA THR A 24 3.50 -3.84 6.05
C THR A 24 4.25 -4.72 7.06
N THR A 25 4.98 -5.74 6.61
CA THR A 25 5.70 -6.65 7.52
C THR A 25 6.70 -5.91 8.42
N ALA A 26 6.76 -6.36 9.68
CA ALA A 26 7.60 -5.81 10.74
C ALA A 26 7.30 -4.35 11.13
N LEU A 27 6.11 -3.84 10.82
CA LEU A 27 5.60 -2.55 11.30
C LEU A 27 4.55 -2.73 12.38
N ASP A 28 4.48 -1.76 13.30
CA ASP A 28 3.36 -1.64 14.23
C ASP A 28 2.07 -1.28 13.49
N VAL A 29 0.93 -1.69 14.07
CA VAL A 29 -0.41 -1.55 13.46
C VAL A 29 -0.72 -0.12 13.02
N THR A 30 -0.34 0.89 13.80
CA THR A 30 -0.56 2.30 13.47
C THR A 30 0.20 2.70 12.21
N ILE A 31 1.46 2.27 12.07
CA ILE A 31 2.25 2.54 10.86
C ILE A 31 1.76 1.71 9.68
N GLN A 32 1.23 0.50 9.89
CA GLN A 32 0.63 -0.29 8.81
C GLN A 32 -0.54 0.45 8.16
N ALA A 33 -1.48 0.95 8.96
CA ALA A 33 -2.62 1.74 8.48
C ALA A 33 -2.15 2.95 7.66
N GLN A 34 -1.20 3.73 8.19
CA GLN A 34 -0.65 4.90 7.48
C GLN A 34 0.00 4.55 6.14
N ILE A 35 0.62 3.38 6.01
CA ILE A 35 1.21 2.91 4.75
C ILE A 35 0.12 2.51 3.75
N LEU A 36 -0.91 1.82 4.21
CA LEU A 36 -2.02 1.40 3.37
C LEU A 36 -2.85 2.59 2.89
N ASP A 37 -3.15 3.55 3.77
CA ASP A 37 -3.78 4.83 3.43
C ASP A 37 -3.00 5.55 2.34
N LEU A 38 -1.69 5.68 2.53
CA LEU A 38 -0.81 6.31 1.54
C LEU A 38 -0.86 5.60 0.19
N MET A 39 -0.91 4.27 0.17
CA MET A 39 -1.00 3.50 -1.07
C MET A 39 -2.34 3.70 -1.77
N MET A 40 -3.45 3.75 -1.03
CA MET A 40 -4.79 4.01 -1.59
C MET A 40 -4.89 5.42 -2.14
N ASP A 41 -4.45 6.44 -1.40
CA ASP A 41 -4.37 7.83 -1.84
C ASP A 41 -3.59 7.98 -3.16
N LEU A 42 -2.48 7.24 -3.30
CA LEU A 42 -1.64 7.29 -4.49
C LEU A 42 -2.29 6.59 -5.69
N LYS A 43 -3.05 5.52 -5.44
CA LYS A 43 -3.85 4.84 -6.47
C LYS A 43 -5.02 5.70 -6.92
N GLU A 44 -5.74 6.38 -6.02
CA GLU A 44 -6.85 7.27 -6.39
C GLU A 44 -6.41 8.41 -7.32
N LYS A 45 -5.19 8.92 -7.11
CA LYS A 45 -4.58 9.95 -7.96
C LYS A 45 -4.22 9.43 -9.36
N ARG A 46 -4.29 8.12 -9.62
CA ARG A 46 -3.88 7.47 -10.87
C ARG A 46 -5.02 6.62 -11.44
N LYS A 47 -5.73 7.15 -12.43
CA LYS A 47 -6.95 6.54 -13.02
C LYS A 47 -6.76 5.12 -13.60
N ASP A 48 -5.55 4.79 -14.05
CA ASP A 48 -5.25 3.51 -14.73
C ASP A 48 -4.30 2.61 -13.92
N ALA A 49 -4.22 2.81 -12.60
CA ALA A 49 -3.37 2.03 -11.72
C ALA A 49 -4.19 1.07 -10.83
N ALA A 50 -3.78 -0.19 -10.80
CA ALA A 50 -4.27 -1.20 -9.86
C ALA A 50 -3.23 -1.51 -8.79
N ILE A 51 -3.70 -1.89 -7.60
CA ILE A 51 -2.85 -2.43 -6.53
C ILE A 51 -3.32 -3.85 -6.21
N LEU A 52 -2.39 -4.81 -6.27
CA LEU A 52 -2.56 -6.16 -5.74
C LEU A 52 -1.81 -6.24 -4.42
N LEU A 53 -2.55 -6.43 -3.33
CA LEU A 53 -1.99 -6.54 -1.99
C LEU A 53 -2.02 -8.01 -1.54
N ILE A 54 -0.88 -8.52 -1.10
CA ILE A 54 -0.74 -9.84 -0.49
C ILE A 54 -0.41 -9.61 0.98
N THR A 55 -1.24 -10.13 1.88
CA THR A 55 -1.06 -9.97 3.33
C THR A 55 -1.77 -11.10 4.07
N HIS A 56 -1.30 -11.39 5.28
CA HIS A 56 -1.98 -12.27 6.23
C HIS A 56 -2.77 -11.50 7.31
N ASP A 57 -2.61 -10.17 7.40
CA ASP A 57 -3.31 -9.34 8.38
C ASP A 57 -4.57 -8.72 7.77
N LEU A 58 -5.71 -9.39 7.91
CA LEU A 58 -7.00 -8.93 7.38
C LEU A 58 -7.67 -7.85 8.26
N ALA A 59 -7.30 -7.75 9.54
CA ALA A 59 -7.94 -6.82 10.47
C ALA A 59 -7.63 -5.37 10.09
N VAL A 60 -6.36 -5.09 9.80
CA VAL A 60 -5.92 -3.77 9.33
C VAL A 60 -6.52 -3.44 7.96
N ILE A 61 -6.64 -4.44 7.06
CA ILE A 61 -7.25 -4.22 5.73
C ILE A 61 -8.71 -3.81 5.82
N ALA A 62 -9.48 -4.43 6.71
CA ALA A 62 -10.88 -4.10 6.88
C ALA A 62 -11.09 -2.65 7.33
N GLU A 63 -10.18 -2.12 8.14
CA GLU A 63 -10.22 -0.75 8.64
C GLU A 63 -9.76 0.28 7.60
N THR A 64 -8.74 -0.05 6.80
CA THR A 64 -8.07 0.95 5.93
C THR A 64 -8.49 0.89 4.46
N VAL A 65 -8.75 -0.29 3.90
CA VAL A 65 -8.98 -0.48 2.45
C VAL A 65 -10.47 -0.57 2.11
N ILE A 66 -11.28 -1.08 3.06
CA ILE A 66 -12.72 -1.27 2.90
C ILE A 66 -13.52 -0.19 3.64
N GLY A 67 -12.89 0.46 4.63
CA GLY A 67 -13.48 1.47 5.52
C GLY A 67 -13.80 2.80 4.84
#